data_AF-A0A316N8I0-F1
#
_entry.id   AF-A0A316N8I0-F1
#
_cell.length_a   1.000
_cell.length_b   1.000
_cell.length_c   1.000
_cell.angle_alpha   90.00
_cell.angle_beta   90.00
_cell.angle_gamma   90.00
#
_symmetry.space_group_name_H-M   'P 1'
#
loop_
_entity.id
_entity.type
_entity.pdbx_description
1 polymer ?
#
loop_
_entity_poly.entity_id
_entity_poly.type
_entity_poly.pdbx_seq_one_letter_code
_entity_poly.pdbx_strand_id
1 'polypeptide(L)'
;MKHFSASACCLAILLLFCSGCTSALELDLYQTMTSVYQTALDPYNEQWLMVLDSGETGEHFGISQAFYTEAVAYVPQKETSATVFAGFHAQKDKKDALKDALQTAKENAEASFEGVLPDQLAVAQNAELKEYGDYLFLIMTEHNGAVLTTLDNAINGKPLVSSEPGESADGKADSDISEPVDVKDAEETSPGLLEKDAPEIPVESPPESGTSGS
;
A
#
# COMPACT_ATOMS: atom_id res chain seq x y z
N MET A 1 16.31 6.73 79.71
CA MET A 1 15.04 7.13 79.09
C MET A 1 15.33 7.67 77.70
N LYS A 2 14.68 7.08 76.69
CA LYS A 2 14.26 7.65 75.39
C LYS A 2 15.31 8.12 74.37
N HIS A 3 15.29 7.38 73.26
CA HIS A 3 15.83 7.63 71.91
C HIS A 3 15.55 9.05 71.38
N PHE A 4 16.37 9.53 70.44
CA PHE A 4 15.87 9.84 69.09
C PHE A 4 17.03 9.93 68.08
N SER A 5 16.91 9.13 67.03
CA SER A 5 17.71 9.11 65.82
C SER A 5 17.21 10.22 64.88
N ALA A 6 18.10 10.96 64.23
CA ALA A 6 17.76 11.85 63.11
C ALA A 6 18.79 11.64 62.01
N SER A 7 18.67 10.47 61.37
CA SER A 7 19.37 10.11 60.14
C SER A 7 18.55 10.57 58.94
N ALA A 8 19.23 11.16 57.96
CA ALA A 8 18.89 11.20 56.54
C ALA A 8 17.46 11.63 56.14
N CYS A 9 17.29 12.92 55.81
CA CYS A 9 16.15 13.38 55.01
C CYS A 9 16.63 14.34 53.91
N CYS A 10 17.70 13.96 53.21
CA CYS A 10 18.15 14.56 51.96
C CYS A 10 18.09 13.48 50.87
N LEU A 11 17.55 13.84 49.69
CA LEU A 11 17.41 13.02 48.47
C LEU A 11 16.31 11.94 48.45
N ALA A 12 15.05 12.34 48.32
CA ALA A 12 14.00 11.45 47.81
C ALA A 12 12.94 12.17 46.95
N ILE A 13 13.36 13.12 46.09
CA ILE A 13 12.48 13.77 45.11
C ILE A 13 13.19 13.86 43.75
N LEU A 14 13.60 12.74 43.16
CA LEU A 14 14.28 12.78 41.84
C LEU A 14 14.04 11.60 40.90
N LEU A 15 13.07 10.71 41.12
CA LEU A 15 12.79 9.62 40.15
C LEU A 15 11.29 9.31 40.05
N LEU A 16 10.52 10.29 39.57
CA LEU A 16 9.17 10.10 39.04
C LEU A 16 9.15 10.43 37.53
N PHE A 17 10.18 9.99 36.80
CA PHE A 17 10.03 9.77 35.35
C PHE A 17 9.36 8.40 35.19
N CYS A 18 8.02 8.43 35.22
CA CYS A 18 7.19 7.30 34.82
C CYS A 18 7.61 6.82 33.43
N SER A 19 8.26 5.66 33.40
CA SER A 19 7.87 4.48 32.63
C SER A 19 6.92 4.69 31.45
N GLY A 20 7.37 5.43 30.45
CA GLY A 20 6.90 5.31 29.07
C GLY A 20 7.91 4.48 28.27
N CYS A 21 8.14 3.22 28.65
CA CYS A 21 8.68 2.26 27.69
C CYS A 21 7.56 1.96 26.68
N THR A 22 7.25 2.92 25.82
CA THR A 22 6.64 2.61 24.54
C THR A 22 7.68 1.77 23.84
N SER A 23 7.47 0.45 23.77
CA SER A 23 8.27 -0.40 22.90
C SER A 23 8.29 0.26 21.54
N ALA A 24 9.48 0.51 20.98
CA ALA A 24 9.58 1.00 19.62
C ALA A 24 8.78 0.04 18.74
N LEU A 25 7.89 0.58 17.91
CA LEU A 25 7.17 -0.22 16.93
C LEU A 25 8.24 -0.85 16.03
N GLU A 26 8.38 -2.17 16.08
CA GLU A 26 9.20 -2.91 15.12
C GLU A 26 8.25 -3.51 14.09
N LEU A 27 8.38 -3.05 12.85
CA LEU A 27 7.58 -3.49 11.72
C LEU A 27 8.51 -4.14 10.70
N ASP A 28 8.19 -5.36 10.27
CA ASP A 28 8.72 -5.88 9.01
C ASP A 28 8.01 -5.15 7.88
N LEU A 29 8.65 -4.09 7.37
CA LEU A 29 8.05 -3.17 6.42
C LEU A 29 7.65 -3.90 5.14
N TYR A 30 8.53 -4.75 4.60
CA TYR A 30 8.27 -5.48 3.36
C TYR A 30 7.10 -6.45 3.50
N GLN A 31 7.06 -7.26 4.57
CA GLN A 31 5.95 -8.20 4.79
C GLN A 31 4.63 -7.48 5.05
N THR A 32 4.66 -6.36 5.78
CA THR A 32 3.47 -5.55 6.04
C THR A 32 2.92 -4.96 4.74
N MET A 33 3.77 -4.29 3.97
CA MET A 33 3.41 -3.71 2.68
C MET A 33 2.87 -4.77 1.71
N THR A 34 3.52 -5.94 1.64
CA THR A 34 3.06 -7.07 0.82
C THR A 34 1.69 -7.57 1.23
N SER A 35 1.46 -7.75 2.53
CA SER A 35 0.17 -8.23 3.06
C SER A 35 -0.96 -7.24 2.79
N VAL A 36 -0.68 -5.93 2.94
CA VAL A 36 -1.65 -4.87 2.63
C VAL A 36 -1.95 -4.85 1.13
N TYR A 37 -0.93 -4.87 0.27
CA TYR A 37 -1.11 -4.94 -1.18
C TYR A 37 -2.00 -6.14 -1.59
N GLN A 38 -1.67 -7.34 -1.11
CA GLN A 38 -2.41 -8.57 -1.46
C GLN A 38 -3.87 -8.55 -0.98
N THR A 39 -4.15 -7.85 0.12
CA THR A 39 -5.49 -7.83 0.73
C THR A 39 -6.37 -6.70 0.18
N ALA A 40 -5.77 -5.55 -0.12
CA ALA A 40 -6.49 -4.30 -0.39
C ALA A 40 -6.33 -3.76 -1.82
N LEU A 41 -5.36 -4.25 -2.60
CA LEU A 41 -5.07 -3.76 -3.96
C LEU A 41 -5.15 -4.87 -5.01
N ASP A 42 -4.54 -6.03 -4.74
CA ASP A 42 -4.55 -7.17 -5.66
C ASP A 42 -5.97 -7.65 -6.07
N PRO A 43 -7.00 -7.62 -5.19
CA PRO A 43 -8.37 -7.98 -5.58
C PRO A 43 -8.96 -7.11 -6.71
N TYR A 44 -8.40 -5.93 -6.96
CA TYR A 44 -8.80 -5.03 -8.03
C TYR A 44 -8.03 -5.29 -9.34
N ASN A 45 -7.32 -6.42 -9.46
CA ASN A 45 -6.45 -6.79 -10.58
C ASN A 45 -5.36 -5.75 -10.86
N GLU A 46 -4.78 -5.18 -9.80
CA GLU A 46 -3.67 -4.22 -9.89
C GLU A 46 -2.32 -4.87 -10.25
N GLN A 47 -2.30 -5.96 -11.03
CA GLN A 47 -1.08 -6.67 -11.46
C GLN A 47 -0.14 -5.84 -12.36
N TRP A 48 -0.53 -4.60 -12.65
CA TRP A 48 0.29 -3.60 -13.31
C TRP A 48 1.11 -2.74 -12.33
N LEU A 49 0.96 -2.93 -11.02
CA LEU A 49 1.89 -2.38 -10.03
C LEU A 49 3.16 -3.23 -9.98
N MET A 50 4.30 -2.55 -9.95
CA MET A 50 5.60 -3.16 -9.69
C MET A 50 6.06 -2.79 -8.28
N VAL A 51 6.68 -3.75 -7.60
CA VAL A 51 7.33 -3.50 -6.31
C VAL A 51 8.75 -3.00 -6.56
N LEU A 52 9.13 -1.93 -5.87
CA LEU A 52 10.46 -1.37 -5.83
C LEU A 52 11.15 -1.75 -4.52
N ASP A 53 12.44 -2.04 -4.58
CA ASP A 53 13.25 -2.19 -3.37
C ASP A 53 13.54 -0.84 -2.71
N SER A 54 14.29 -0.85 -1.60
CA SER A 54 14.59 0.35 -0.81
C SER A 54 15.34 1.42 -1.60
N GLY A 55 16.32 1.02 -2.43
CA GLY A 55 17.10 1.95 -3.23
C GLY A 55 16.26 2.52 -4.38
N GLU A 56 15.60 1.64 -5.12
CA GLU A 56 14.72 2.00 -6.24
C GLU A 56 13.57 2.91 -5.78
N THR A 57 13.00 2.65 -4.60
CA THR A 57 11.94 3.48 -4.00
C THR A 57 12.43 4.90 -3.75
N GLY A 58 13.60 5.07 -3.13
CA GLY A 58 14.17 6.41 -2.91
C GLY A 58 14.45 7.15 -4.21
N GLU A 59 15.02 6.48 -5.19
CA GLU A 59 15.29 7.06 -6.51
C GLU A 59 14.00 7.50 -7.21
N HIS A 60 12.97 6.65 -7.20
CA HIS A 60 11.68 6.93 -7.83
C HIS A 60 11.03 8.21 -7.28
N PHE A 61 11.08 8.44 -5.97
CA PHE A 61 10.50 9.63 -5.35
C PHE A 61 11.49 10.82 -5.20
N GLY A 62 12.74 10.66 -5.62
CA GLY A 62 13.79 11.68 -5.40
C GLY A 62 14.15 11.88 -3.92
N ILE A 63 13.97 10.86 -3.08
CA ILE A 63 14.21 10.89 -1.64
C ILE A 63 15.59 10.32 -1.32
N SER A 64 16.41 11.11 -0.64
CA SER A 64 17.75 10.68 -0.23
C SER A 64 17.70 9.51 0.75
N GLN A 65 18.52 8.47 0.50
CA GLN A 65 18.72 7.35 1.42
C GLN A 65 19.24 7.77 2.81
N ALA A 66 19.76 9.00 2.95
CA ALA A 66 20.10 9.57 4.26
C ALA A 66 18.88 9.80 5.17
N PHE A 67 17.65 9.72 4.65
CA PHE A 67 16.42 9.99 5.40
C PHE A 67 15.72 8.73 5.90
N TYR A 68 16.02 7.55 5.34
CA TYR A 68 15.38 6.29 5.70
C TYR A 68 16.40 5.13 5.86
N THR A 69 16.02 4.11 6.62
CA THR A 69 16.77 2.85 6.77
C THR A 69 16.22 1.77 5.82
N GLU A 70 14.91 1.76 5.62
CA GLU A 70 14.19 0.83 4.75
C GLU A 70 13.09 1.58 3.99
N ALA A 71 12.82 1.14 2.78
CA ALA A 71 11.70 1.62 1.97
C ALA A 71 11.19 0.50 1.07
N VAL A 72 9.90 0.53 0.76
CA VAL A 72 9.23 -0.35 -0.20
C VAL A 72 8.12 0.44 -0.86
N ALA A 73 7.98 0.33 -2.17
CA ALA A 73 6.87 0.96 -2.89
C ALA A 73 6.26 0.03 -3.93
N TYR A 74 4.94 0.10 -4.04
CA TYR A 74 4.17 -0.39 -5.17
C TYR A 74 3.82 0.80 -6.04
N VAL A 75 4.31 0.79 -7.28
CA VAL A 75 4.16 1.91 -8.24
C VAL A 75 3.67 1.40 -9.58
N PRO A 76 3.07 2.25 -10.43
CA PRO A 76 2.56 1.83 -11.72
C PRO A 76 3.69 1.46 -12.68
N GLN A 77 3.48 0.40 -13.46
CA GLN A 77 4.28 0.17 -14.68
C GLN A 77 3.89 1.14 -15.82
N LYS A 78 2.78 1.86 -15.70
CA LYS A 78 2.26 2.80 -16.70
C LYS A 78 2.29 4.22 -16.14
N GLU A 79 2.95 5.15 -16.83
CA GLU A 79 3.02 6.57 -16.45
C GLU A 79 1.66 7.27 -16.40
N THR A 80 0.61 6.66 -16.95
CA THR A 80 -0.76 7.19 -16.95
C THR A 80 -1.55 6.84 -15.69
N SER A 81 -0.88 6.46 -14.59
CA SER A 81 -1.52 6.13 -13.32
C SER A 81 -0.83 6.87 -12.19
N ALA A 82 -1.63 7.42 -11.27
CA ALA A 82 -1.14 8.04 -10.04
C ALA A 82 -0.99 7.03 -8.89
N THR A 83 -1.31 5.75 -9.11
CA THR A 83 -1.43 4.78 -8.01
C THR A 83 -0.08 4.47 -7.37
N VAL A 84 0.09 4.87 -6.12
CA VAL A 84 1.28 4.65 -5.30
C VAL A 84 0.87 4.14 -3.93
N PHE A 85 1.53 3.07 -3.49
CA PHE A 85 1.54 2.66 -2.10
C PHE A 85 2.99 2.47 -1.65
N ALA A 86 3.51 3.45 -0.91
CA ALA A 86 4.90 3.46 -0.46
C ALA A 86 5.00 3.52 1.07
N GLY A 87 5.95 2.78 1.62
CA GLY A 87 6.27 2.77 3.05
C GLY A 87 7.76 3.02 3.26
N PHE A 88 8.10 3.77 4.30
CA PHE A 88 9.46 4.11 4.67
C PHE A 88 9.65 3.97 6.18
N HIS A 89 10.82 3.50 6.59
CA HIS A 89 11.29 3.57 7.97
C HIS A 89 12.31 4.70 8.08
N ALA A 90 12.00 5.75 8.82
CA ALA A 90 12.87 6.91 8.95
C ALA A 90 14.21 6.55 9.62
N GLN A 91 15.30 7.18 9.17
CA GLN A 91 16.50 7.22 9.99
C GLN A 91 16.23 8.02 11.27
N LYS A 92 17.01 7.73 12.31
CA LYS A 92 16.97 8.46 13.56
C LYS A 92 17.07 9.98 13.30
N ASP A 93 16.14 10.73 13.90
CA ASP A 93 16.04 12.19 13.80
C ASP A 93 15.80 12.71 12.36
N LYS A 94 15.35 11.87 11.43
CA LYS A 94 15.05 12.23 10.02
C LYS A 94 13.59 12.13 9.65
N LYS A 95 12.70 11.78 10.59
CA LYS A 95 11.27 11.61 10.33
C LYS A 95 10.63 12.83 9.66
N ASP A 96 10.89 14.03 10.19
CA ASP A 96 10.32 15.27 9.64
C ASP A 96 10.84 15.58 8.23
N ALA A 97 12.15 15.38 8.00
CA ALA A 97 12.74 15.57 6.67
C ALA A 97 12.20 14.56 5.64
N LEU A 98 11.98 13.32 6.05
CA LEU A 98 11.35 12.30 5.24
C LEU A 98 9.89 12.65 4.93
N LYS A 99 9.14 13.15 5.93
CA LYS A 99 7.76 13.62 5.75
C LYS A 99 7.66 14.75 4.74
N ASP A 100 8.52 15.75 4.85
CA ASP A 100 8.56 16.87 3.89
C ASP A 100 8.87 16.37 2.47
N ALA A 101 9.80 15.41 2.32
CA ALA A 101 10.11 14.82 1.03
C ALA A 101 8.93 14.04 0.43
N LEU A 102 8.19 13.29 1.25
CA LEU A 102 6.97 12.59 0.83
C LEU A 102 5.83 13.57 0.48
N GLN A 103 5.73 14.70 1.19
CA GLN A 103 4.79 15.76 0.86
C GLN A 103 5.14 16.40 -0.50
N THR A 104 6.42 16.65 -0.78
CA THR A 104 6.87 17.09 -2.11
C THR A 104 6.57 16.04 -3.19
N ALA A 105 6.75 14.75 -2.90
CA ALA A 105 6.41 13.68 -3.85
C ALA A 105 4.92 13.68 -4.19
N LYS A 106 4.04 13.90 -3.19
CA LYS A 106 2.59 14.09 -3.41
C LYS A 106 2.31 15.28 -4.32
N GLU A 107 2.90 16.44 -4.04
CA GLU A 107 2.71 17.67 -4.83
C GLU A 107 3.19 17.50 -6.28
N ASN A 108 4.30 16.80 -6.49
CA ASN A 108 4.81 16.49 -7.82
C ASN A 108 3.85 15.57 -8.61
N ALA A 109 3.23 14.59 -7.93
CA ALA A 109 2.24 13.73 -8.56
C ALA A 109 1.01 14.52 -9.00
N GLU A 110 0.47 15.40 -8.14
CA GLU A 110 -0.65 16.28 -8.49
C GLU A 110 -0.32 17.16 -9.71
N ALA A 111 0.85 17.80 -9.71
CA ALA A 111 1.30 18.64 -10.82
C ALA A 111 1.48 17.86 -12.13
N SER A 112 1.85 16.57 -12.06
CA SER A 112 2.07 15.73 -13.24
C SER A 112 0.78 15.37 -13.99
N PHE A 113 -0.34 15.32 -13.28
CA PHE A 113 -1.65 14.99 -13.86
C PHE A 113 -2.55 16.21 -14.10
N GLU A 114 -2.18 17.38 -13.55
CA GLU A 114 -2.95 18.62 -13.71
C GLU A 114 -3.14 18.99 -15.20
N GLY A 115 -4.40 19.11 -15.61
CA GLY A 115 -4.76 19.46 -16.99
C GLY A 115 -4.52 18.36 -18.04
N VAL A 116 -4.04 17.17 -17.64
CA VAL A 116 -3.75 16.05 -18.55
C VAL A 116 -4.69 14.87 -18.31
N LEU A 117 -4.76 14.36 -17.07
CA LEU A 117 -5.58 13.19 -16.71
C LEU A 117 -6.40 13.51 -15.44
N PRO A 118 -7.62 14.05 -15.59
CA PRO A 118 -8.46 14.47 -14.46
C PRO A 118 -8.73 13.35 -13.43
N ASP A 119 -8.94 12.12 -13.90
CA ASP A 119 -9.20 10.98 -13.01
C ASP A 119 -7.97 10.66 -12.15
N GLN A 120 -6.77 10.70 -12.75
CA GLN A 120 -5.52 10.45 -12.04
C GLN A 120 -5.12 11.62 -11.13
N LEU A 121 -5.49 12.84 -11.52
CA LEU A 121 -5.37 14.01 -10.64
C LEU A 121 -6.25 13.83 -9.38
N ALA A 122 -7.47 13.32 -9.52
CA ALA A 122 -8.34 13.06 -8.37
C ALA A 122 -7.73 12.01 -7.43
N VAL A 123 -7.10 10.97 -7.98
CA VAL A 123 -6.33 9.97 -7.19
C VAL A 123 -5.16 10.64 -6.46
N ALA A 124 -4.38 11.48 -7.15
CA ALA A 124 -3.24 12.20 -6.57
C ALA A 124 -3.67 13.15 -5.44
N GLN A 125 -4.76 13.91 -5.64
CA GLN A 125 -5.30 14.84 -4.64
C GLN A 125 -5.83 14.12 -3.40
N ASN A 126 -6.34 12.90 -3.57
CA ASN A 126 -6.80 12.06 -2.47
C ASN A 126 -5.66 11.40 -1.68
N ALA A 127 -4.40 11.63 -2.04
CA ALA A 127 -3.26 11.00 -1.37
C ALA A 127 -3.20 11.32 0.12
N GLU A 128 -2.94 10.28 0.92
CA GLU A 128 -2.79 10.37 2.37
C GLU A 128 -1.37 10.01 2.81
N LEU A 129 -0.86 10.78 3.78
CA LEU A 129 0.37 10.48 4.51
C LEU A 129 0.00 9.98 5.91
N LYS A 130 0.44 8.77 6.26
CA LYS A 130 0.24 8.18 7.60
C LYS A 130 1.56 7.97 8.31
N GLU A 131 1.54 8.10 9.63
CA GLU A 131 2.69 7.95 10.51
C GLU A 131 2.40 6.91 11.59
N TYR A 132 3.31 5.96 11.78
CA TYR A 132 3.27 4.97 12.85
C TYR A 132 4.66 4.86 13.48
N GLY A 133 4.88 5.56 14.59
CA GLY A 133 6.22 5.69 15.17
C GLY A 133 7.17 6.40 14.19
N ASP A 134 8.23 5.71 13.79
CA ASP A 134 9.22 6.17 12.81
C ASP A 134 8.92 5.71 11.38
N TYR A 135 7.78 5.04 11.15
CA TYR A 135 7.34 4.63 9.82
C TYR A 135 6.39 5.65 9.20
N LEU A 136 6.59 5.95 7.92
CA LEU A 136 5.75 6.84 7.12
C LEU A 136 5.23 6.11 5.88
N PHE A 137 3.96 6.31 5.56
CA PHE A 137 3.31 5.69 4.41
C PHE A 137 2.67 6.76 3.52
N LEU A 138 2.94 6.71 2.22
CA LEU A 138 2.25 7.48 1.18
C LEU A 138 1.27 6.55 0.47
N ILE A 139 -0.01 6.91 0.53
CA ILE A 139 -1.12 6.11 0.02
C ILE A 139 -1.91 6.98 -0.95
N MET A 140 -1.75 6.69 -2.24
CA MET A 140 -2.35 7.42 -3.35
C MET A 140 -2.95 6.41 -4.29
N THR A 141 -4.19 6.01 -4.06
CA THR A 141 -4.88 4.94 -4.79
C THR A 141 -6.35 5.29 -4.94
N GLU A 142 -7.06 4.62 -5.86
CA GLU A 142 -8.52 4.70 -5.93
C GLU A 142 -9.19 4.09 -4.68
N HIS A 143 -8.45 3.26 -3.92
CA HIS A 143 -8.95 2.47 -2.80
C HIS A 143 -8.29 2.85 -1.46
N ASN A 144 -7.97 4.14 -1.24
CA ASN A 144 -7.27 4.60 -0.04
C ASN A 144 -7.90 4.10 1.27
N GLY A 145 -9.24 4.11 1.37
CA GLY A 145 -9.93 3.61 2.57
C GLY A 145 -9.67 2.13 2.87
N ALA A 146 -9.61 1.28 1.85
CA ALA A 146 -9.30 -0.14 1.97
C ALA A 146 -7.85 -0.35 2.41
N VAL A 147 -6.92 0.35 1.76
CA VAL A 147 -5.48 0.29 2.07
C VAL A 147 -5.23 0.76 3.51
N LEU A 148 -5.82 1.88 3.91
CA LEU A 148 -5.70 2.45 5.24
C LEU A 148 -6.26 1.52 6.32
N THR A 149 -7.47 1.00 6.12
CA THR A 149 -8.08 0.06 7.06
C THR A 149 -7.23 -1.19 7.24
N THR A 150 -6.69 -1.71 6.14
CA THR A 150 -5.84 -2.91 6.15
C THR A 150 -4.49 -2.63 6.80
N LEU A 151 -3.88 -1.48 6.52
CA LEU A 151 -2.63 -1.03 7.15
C LEU A 151 -2.79 -0.83 8.66
N ASP A 152 -3.87 -0.16 9.08
CA ASP A 152 -4.21 0.02 10.49
C ASP A 152 -4.41 -1.34 11.18
N ASN A 153 -5.08 -2.28 10.53
CA ASN A 153 -5.27 -3.62 11.08
C ASN A 153 -3.95 -4.38 11.19
N ALA A 154 -3.10 -4.32 10.16
CA ALA A 154 -1.79 -4.96 10.14
C ALA A 154 -0.90 -4.46 11.29
N ILE A 155 -0.82 -3.14 11.47
CA ILE A 155 0.03 -2.52 12.50
C ILE A 155 -0.52 -2.74 13.91
N ASN A 156 -1.84 -2.75 14.08
CA ASN A 156 -2.47 -2.95 15.40
C ASN A 156 -2.75 -4.43 15.74
N GLY A 157 -2.27 -5.39 14.93
CA GLY A 157 -2.46 -6.82 15.18
C GLY A 157 -3.92 -7.29 15.10
N LYS A 158 -4.76 -6.59 14.34
CA LYS A 158 -6.13 -7.00 14.04
C LYS A 158 -6.15 -7.89 12.78
N PRO A 159 -7.17 -8.75 12.62
CA PRO A 159 -7.32 -9.53 11.39
C PRO A 159 -7.32 -8.62 10.16
N LEU A 160 -6.57 -8.99 9.13
CA LEU A 160 -6.65 -8.33 7.82
C LEU A 160 -8.00 -8.71 7.21
N VAL A 161 -8.81 -7.70 6.88
CA VAL A 161 -10.13 -7.90 6.26
C VAL A 161 -10.05 -7.30 4.87
N SER A 162 -10.29 -8.13 3.85
CA SER A 162 -10.47 -7.62 2.49
C SER A 162 -11.80 -6.89 2.44
N SER A 163 -11.78 -5.59 2.09
CA SER A 163 -13.01 -4.85 1.81
C SER A 163 -13.47 -5.21 0.41
N GLU A 164 -14.57 -5.96 0.30
CA GLU A 164 -15.24 -6.18 -0.98
C GLU A 164 -15.67 -4.84 -1.60
N PRO A 165 -15.71 -4.71 -2.95
CA PRO A 165 -16.17 -3.50 -3.60
C PRO A 165 -17.68 -3.37 -3.42
N GLY A 166 -18.09 -2.55 -2.45
CA GLY A 166 -19.47 -2.08 -2.37
C GLY A 166 -19.96 -1.86 -0.95
N GLU A 167 -19.64 -0.69 -0.37
CA GLU A 167 -20.58 -0.06 0.55
C GLU A 167 -20.42 1.46 0.49
N SER A 168 -21.14 2.08 -0.44
CA SER A 168 -21.45 3.49 -0.38
C SER A 168 -22.33 3.72 0.85
N ALA A 169 -21.80 4.40 1.85
CA ALA A 169 -22.57 4.87 2.98
C ALA A 169 -23.50 6.02 2.53
N ASP A 170 -24.72 5.68 2.11
CA ASP A 170 -25.83 6.62 2.10
C ASP A 170 -27.06 5.97 2.70
N GLY A 171 -27.29 6.29 3.97
CA GLY A 171 -28.50 5.92 4.68
C GLY A 171 -29.71 6.64 4.09
N LYS A 172 -30.67 5.87 3.60
CA LYS A 172 -32.08 6.25 3.67
C LYS A 172 -32.97 5.02 3.79
N ALA A 173 -33.50 4.83 4.99
CA ALA A 173 -34.69 4.00 5.19
C ALA A 173 -35.86 4.66 4.46
N ASP A 174 -36.59 3.89 3.63
CA ASP A 174 -38.00 3.58 3.91
C ASP A 174 -38.63 2.67 2.84
N SER A 175 -39.49 1.79 3.39
CA SER A 175 -40.67 1.12 2.80
C SER A 175 -40.50 0.05 1.69
N ASP A 176 -40.69 -1.20 2.13
CA ASP A 176 -41.83 -2.07 1.77
C ASP A 176 -42.22 -2.20 0.28
N ILE A 177 -42.03 -3.40 -0.28
CA ILE A 177 -43.09 -4.27 -0.89
C ILE A 177 -42.47 -5.31 -1.84
N SER A 178 -42.67 -6.56 -1.43
CA SER A 178 -42.98 -7.78 -2.19
C SER A 178 -42.89 -7.75 -3.72
N GLU A 179 -42.17 -8.71 -4.29
CA GLU A 179 -42.77 -9.79 -5.10
C GLU A 179 -41.73 -10.90 -5.42
N PRO A 180 -42.09 -12.20 -5.34
CA PRO A 180 -41.23 -13.30 -5.76
C PRO A 180 -41.38 -13.53 -7.26
N VAL A 181 -40.28 -13.47 -8.01
CA VAL A 181 -40.27 -13.90 -9.42
C VAL A 181 -40.13 -15.42 -9.52
N ASP A 182 -41.19 -16.01 -10.08
CA ASP A 182 -41.32 -17.40 -10.52
C ASP A 182 -40.09 -17.93 -11.27
N VAL A 183 -39.54 -19.05 -10.78
CA VAL A 183 -38.69 -19.94 -11.57
C VAL A 183 -39.64 -20.85 -12.36
N LYS A 184 -39.70 -20.64 -13.68
CA LYS A 184 -40.27 -21.62 -14.61
C LYS A 184 -39.18 -22.12 -15.53
N ASP A 185 -39.02 -23.44 -15.49
CA ASP A 185 -38.22 -24.27 -16.38
C ASP A 185 -38.42 -23.95 -17.86
N ALA A 186 -37.32 -23.99 -18.61
CA ALA A 186 -37.35 -24.41 -20.01
C ALA A 186 -35.96 -24.95 -20.42
N GLU A 187 -35.91 -26.29 -20.46
CA GLU A 187 -35.25 -27.15 -21.45
C GLU A 187 -33.79 -26.91 -21.88
N GLU A 188 -32.99 -27.93 -21.55
CA GLU A 188 -32.06 -28.62 -22.45
C GLU A 188 -32.17 -28.26 -23.94
N THR A 189 -31.04 -27.84 -24.51
CA THR A 189 -30.56 -28.41 -25.77
C THR A 189 -29.02 -28.37 -25.81
N SER A 190 -28.38 -29.52 -25.61
CA SER A 190 -27.14 -29.87 -26.31
C SER A 190 -27.51 -30.49 -27.65
N PRO A 191 -26.85 -30.10 -28.75
CA PRO A 191 -25.77 -30.92 -29.31
C PRO A 191 -24.63 -30.03 -29.85
N GLY A 192 -23.36 -30.40 -29.90
CA GLY A 192 -22.77 -31.64 -30.39
C GLY A 192 -21.53 -31.25 -31.22
N LEU A 193 -20.40 -31.85 -30.87
CA LEU A 193 -19.17 -32.09 -31.66
C LEU A 193 -19.03 -31.39 -33.02
N LEU A 194 -17.97 -30.57 -33.14
CA LEU A 194 -17.11 -30.56 -34.32
C LEU A 194 -15.66 -30.30 -33.90
N GLU A 195 -14.85 -31.37 -33.92
CA GLU A 195 -13.41 -31.31 -34.16
C GLU A 195 -13.16 -30.58 -35.48
N LYS A 196 -12.17 -29.67 -35.51
CA LYS A 196 -11.20 -29.60 -36.62
C LYS A 196 -10.03 -28.64 -36.36
N ASP A 197 -8.86 -29.24 -36.48
CA ASP A 197 -7.63 -28.73 -37.11
C ASP A 197 -6.96 -27.48 -36.54
N ALA A 198 -5.91 -27.75 -35.75
CA ALA A 198 -4.74 -26.92 -35.63
C ALA A 198 -3.98 -26.86 -36.98
N PRO A 199 -3.49 -25.70 -37.41
CA PRO A 199 -2.36 -25.65 -38.33
C PRO A 199 -1.05 -25.52 -37.56
N GLU A 200 -0.22 -26.55 -37.70
CA GLU A 200 1.22 -26.50 -37.42
C GLU A 200 1.85 -25.35 -38.22
N ILE A 201 2.58 -24.46 -37.53
CA ILE A 201 3.46 -23.50 -38.19
C ILE A 201 4.90 -24.02 -38.01
N PRO A 202 5.66 -24.23 -39.09
CA PRO A 202 7.00 -24.81 -39.04
C PRO A 202 8.01 -23.97 -38.25
N VAL A 203 8.86 -24.68 -37.49
CA VAL A 203 10.05 -24.14 -36.84
C VAL A 203 11.11 -23.90 -37.93
N GLU A 204 11.40 -22.64 -38.25
CA GLU A 204 12.55 -22.28 -39.08
C GLU A 204 13.76 -22.03 -38.17
N SER A 205 14.75 -22.92 -38.27
CA SER A 205 16.05 -22.85 -37.61
C SER A 205 16.90 -21.69 -38.14
N PRO A 206 17.83 -21.13 -37.34
CA PRO A 206 18.60 -19.93 -37.67
C PRO A 206 19.67 -20.17 -38.74
N PRO A 207 20.02 -19.18 -39.57
CA PRO A 207 21.19 -19.28 -40.43
C PRO A 207 22.49 -19.14 -39.64
N GLU A 208 23.41 -20.05 -39.95
CA GLU A 208 24.75 -20.17 -39.39
C GLU A 208 25.69 -19.00 -39.74
N SER A 209 26.71 -18.90 -38.90
CA SER A 209 27.90 -18.07 -39.02
C SER A 209 28.53 -18.04 -40.43
N GLY A 210 28.70 -16.82 -40.97
CA GLY A 210 29.59 -16.53 -42.08
C GLY A 210 30.79 -15.71 -41.60
N THR A 211 31.94 -16.35 -41.49
CA THR A 211 33.26 -15.70 -41.43
C THR A 211 33.71 -15.28 -42.83
N SER A 212 34.64 -14.31 -42.90
CA SER A 212 35.38 -13.81 -44.08
C SER A 212 34.80 -12.51 -44.66
N GLY A 213 35.51 -11.40 -44.81
CA GLY A 213 36.94 -11.11 -44.68
C GLY A 213 37.27 -9.95 -45.63
N SER A 214 37.95 -8.91 -45.14
CA SER A 214 38.90 -7.99 -45.80
C SER A 214 39.04 -6.73 -44.97
#